data_AF-A0A8A3S503-F1
#
_entry.id   AF-A0A8A3S503-F1
#
_cell.length_a   1.000
_cell.length_b   1.000
_cell.length_c   1.000
_cell.angle_alpha   90.00
_cell.angle_beta   90.00
_cell.angle_gamma   90.00
#
_symmetry.space_group_name_H-M   'P 1'
#
loop_
_entity.id
_entity.type
_entity.pdbx_description
1 polymer ?
#
loop_
_entity_poly.entity_id
_entity_poly.type
_entity_poly.pdbx_seq_one_letter_code
_entity_poly.pdbx_strand_id
1 'polypeptide(L)'
;MTSRTRAHHTVCPYCNEEVYLEELIGGKCPLCGSALEDLEDDCLEIDDGLERSDLSWLICHYFLFKKLDDLGANPLQAMQIIEKFEEKRESGNDGESVTFEIELPYTRREQLLPKRCADCGHLFLRGGKKIFTGDTEKPGYSVFFRCPVCSQ
;
A
#
# COMPACT_ATOMS: atom_id res chain seq x y z
N MET A 1 -2.83 -36.54 15.43
CA MET A 1 -2.88 -35.20 14.81
C MET A 1 -3.01 -35.43 13.32
N THR A 2 -4.21 -35.24 12.77
CA THR A 2 -4.42 -35.17 11.32
C THR A 2 -5.08 -33.82 11.07
N SER A 3 -4.32 -32.94 10.43
CA SER A 3 -4.80 -31.66 9.93
C SER A 3 -5.94 -31.95 8.97
N ARG A 4 -7.18 -31.76 9.43
CA ARG A 4 -8.37 -31.99 8.64
C ARG A 4 -8.57 -30.75 7.77
N THR A 5 -7.92 -30.73 6.62
CA THR A 5 -8.20 -29.77 5.54
C THR A 5 -9.70 -29.86 5.29
N ARG A 6 -10.46 -28.83 5.68
CA ARG A 6 -11.91 -28.79 5.46
C ARG A 6 -12.13 -28.45 3.99
N ALA A 7 -11.90 -29.41 3.11
CA ALA A 7 -12.32 -29.33 1.72
C ALA A 7 -13.86 -29.29 1.68
N HIS A 8 -14.40 -28.41 0.85
CA HIS A 8 -15.85 -28.29 0.67
C HIS A 8 -16.38 -29.57 0.02
N HIS A 9 -17.31 -30.24 0.71
CA HIS A 9 -17.91 -31.50 0.29
C HIS A 9 -19.42 -31.42 0.42
N THR A 10 -20.12 -32.19 -0.41
CA THR A 10 -21.57 -32.36 -0.38
C THR A 10 -21.91 -33.84 -0.54
N VAL A 11 -23.14 -34.22 -0.24
CA VAL A 11 -23.62 -35.60 -0.45
C VAL A 11 -24.46 -35.64 -1.71
N CYS A 12 -24.12 -36.52 -2.64
CA CYS A 12 -24.90 -36.68 -3.87
C CYS A 12 -26.31 -37.20 -3.55
N PRO A 13 -27.40 -36.53 -3.96
CA PRO A 13 -28.76 -36.95 -3.64
C PRO A 13 -29.19 -38.25 -4.34
N TYR A 14 -28.41 -38.70 -5.33
CA TYR A 14 -28.74 -39.89 -6.14
C TYR A 14 -28.01 -41.15 -5.69
N CYS A 15 -26.69 -41.06 -5.41
CA CYS A 15 -25.91 -42.22 -4.95
C CYS A 15 -25.59 -42.18 -3.46
N ASN A 16 -25.94 -41.10 -2.77
CA ASN A 16 -25.76 -40.88 -1.33
C ASN A 16 -24.30 -41.03 -0.85
N GLU A 17 -23.35 -40.79 -1.76
CA GLU A 17 -21.92 -40.79 -1.47
C GLU A 17 -21.45 -39.37 -1.17
N GLU A 18 -20.44 -39.23 -0.31
CA GLU A 18 -19.73 -37.98 -0.10
C GLU A 18 -18.91 -37.64 -1.36
N VAL A 19 -19.11 -36.43 -1.88
CA VAL A 19 -18.43 -35.93 -3.08
C VAL A 19 -17.78 -34.59 -2.77
N TYR A 20 -16.50 -34.45 -3.10
CA TYR A 20 -15.78 -33.19 -2.98
C TYR A 20 -16.06 -32.31 -4.19
N LEU A 21 -16.29 -31.01 -3.97
CA LEU A 21 -16.67 -30.09 -5.04
C LEU A 21 -15.57 -29.96 -6.13
N GLU A 22 -14.30 -30.09 -5.73
CA GLU A 22 -13.14 -30.07 -6.63
C GLU A 22 -13.05 -31.31 -7.54
N GLU A 23 -13.71 -32.41 -7.19
CA GLU A 23 -13.68 -33.68 -7.94
C GLU A 23 -14.85 -33.81 -8.94
N LEU A 24 -15.72 -32.80 -9.02
CA LEU A 24 -16.86 -32.80 -9.93
C LEU A 24 -16.40 -32.72 -11.39
N ILE A 25 -16.94 -33.59 -12.24
CA ILE A 25 -16.65 -33.60 -13.67
C ILE A 25 -17.78 -32.83 -14.37
N GLY A 26 -17.56 -31.55 -14.63
CA GLY A 26 -18.56 -30.68 -15.26
C GLY A 26 -19.86 -30.56 -14.44
N GLY A 27 -19.73 -30.39 -13.11
CA GLY A 27 -20.87 -30.24 -12.19
C GLY A 27 -21.61 -31.55 -11.88
N LYS A 28 -21.06 -32.71 -12.28
CA LYS A 28 -21.68 -34.03 -12.08
C LYS A 28 -20.91 -34.87 -11.07
N CYS A 29 -21.66 -35.68 -10.33
CA CYS A 29 -21.09 -36.67 -9.42
C CYS A 29 -20.19 -37.64 -10.21
N PRO A 30 -18.93 -37.87 -9.78
CA PRO A 30 -17.99 -38.74 -10.51
C PRO A 30 -18.40 -40.21 -10.49
N LEU A 31 -19.26 -40.62 -9.55
CA LEU A 31 -19.66 -42.02 -9.39
C LEU A 31 -20.92 -42.38 -10.17
N CYS A 32 -21.94 -41.51 -10.16
CA CYS A 32 -23.23 -41.80 -10.79
C CYS A 32 -23.54 -40.93 -12.01
N GLY A 33 -22.76 -39.87 -12.26
CA GLY A 33 -22.94 -38.97 -13.40
C GLY A 33 -24.16 -38.05 -13.31
N SER A 34 -24.93 -38.11 -12.23
CA SER A 34 -26.03 -37.18 -11.99
C SER A 34 -25.50 -35.75 -11.80
N ALA A 35 -26.16 -34.79 -12.44
CA ALA A 35 -25.92 -33.38 -12.19
C ALA A 35 -26.31 -33.05 -10.76
N LEU A 36 -25.44 -32.36 -10.04
CA LEU A 36 -25.77 -31.74 -8.77
C LEU A 36 -26.31 -30.34 -9.09
N GLU A 37 -27.55 -30.29 -9.61
CA GLU A 37 -28.32 -29.05 -9.73
C GLU A 37 -28.45 -28.49 -8.30
N ASP A 38 -28.13 -27.20 -8.11
CA ASP A 38 -28.12 -26.40 -6.85
C ASP A 38 -26.74 -26.05 -6.23
N LEU A 39 -25.62 -26.23 -6.94
CA LEU A 39 -24.32 -25.61 -6.55
C LEU A 39 -23.97 -24.35 -7.36
N GLU A 40 -24.91 -23.83 -8.14
CA GLU A 40 -24.89 -22.47 -8.68
C GLU A 40 -25.72 -21.62 -7.70
N ASP A 41 -25.15 -21.15 -6.58
CA ASP A 41 -24.84 -19.71 -6.45
C ASP A 41 -23.90 -19.39 -5.25
N ASP A 42 -23.37 -20.40 -4.55
CA ASP A 42 -22.45 -20.20 -3.41
C ASP A 42 -20.99 -20.56 -3.78
N CYS A 43 -20.69 -20.64 -5.07
CA CYS A 43 -19.34 -20.40 -5.55
C CYS A 43 -19.00 -18.96 -5.19
N LEU A 44 -18.49 -18.79 -3.96
CA LEU A 44 -17.84 -17.61 -3.42
C LEU A 44 -17.74 -16.55 -4.52
N GLU A 45 -18.61 -15.55 -4.46
CA GLU A 45 -18.17 -14.19 -4.74
C GLU A 45 -16.96 -13.99 -3.81
N ILE A 46 -15.80 -14.52 -4.19
CA ILE A 46 -14.55 -13.85 -3.96
C ILE A 46 -14.83 -12.57 -4.72
N ASP A 47 -15.37 -11.61 -3.98
CA ASP A 47 -15.34 -10.20 -4.31
C ASP A 47 -14.09 -10.03 -5.16
N ASP A 48 -14.28 -9.55 -6.37
CA ASP A 48 -13.23 -9.15 -7.32
C ASP A 48 -12.48 -7.95 -6.69
N GLY A 49 -12.17 -8.04 -5.39
CA GLY A 49 -11.98 -7.01 -4.38
C GLY A 49 -10.61 -6.38 -4.44
N LEU A 50 -9.99 -6.51 -5.60
CA LEU A 50 -8.85 -5.72 -6.01
C LEU A 50 -8.97 -5.50 -7.52
N GLU A 51 -9.63 -4.41 -7.90
CA GLU A 51 -9.61 -3.98 -9.29
C GLU A 51 -8.15 -3.76 -9.72
N ARG A 52 -7.85 -3.91 -11.02
CA ARG A 52 -6.48 -3.67 -11.54
C ARG A 52 -5.95 -2.27 -11.20
N SER A 53 -6.85 -1.31 -11.03
CA SER A 53 -6.64 0.04 -10.51
C SER A 53 -6.06 0.03 -9.09
N ASP A 54 -6.59 -0.81 -8.21
CA ASP A 54 -6.24 -0.86 -6.79
C ASP A 54 -4.89 -1.55 -6.57
N LEU A 55 -4.57 -2.57 -7.38
CA LEU A 55 -3.24 -3.18 -7.34
C LEU A 55 -2.16 -2.17 -7.74
N SER A 56 -2.39 -1.39 -8.80
CA SER A 56 -1.45 -0.36 -9.26
C SER A 56 -1.24 0.72 -8.20
N TRP A 57 -2.32 1.12 -7.54
CA TRP A 57 -2.30 2.08 -6.44
C TRP A 57 -1.53 1.57 -5.22
N LEU A 58 -1.79 0.32 -4.79
CA LEU A 58 -1.07 -0.33 -3.69
C LEU A 58 0.42 -0.46 -3.98
N ILE A 59 0.79 -0.79 -5.22
CA ILE A 59 2.20 -0.84 -5.64
C ILE A 59 2.84 0.55 -5.50
N CYS A 60 2.16 1.61 -5.95
CA CYS A 60 2.63 2.98 -5.78
C CYS A 60 2.81 3.34 -4.31
N HIS A 61 1.86 3.00 -3.44
CA HIS A 61 1.94 3.24 -1.99
C HIS A 61 3.12 2.52 -1.37
N TYR A 62 3.31 1.24 -1.71
CA TYR A 62 4.44 0.47 -1.22
C TYR A 62 5.77 1.12 -1.62
N PHE A 63 5.95 1.49 -2.88
CA PHE A 63 7.21 2.10 -3.33
C PHE A 63 7.43 3.49 -2.74
N LEU A 64 6.38 4.30 -2.59
CA LEU A 64 6.45 5.60 -1.95
C LEU A 64 6.85 5.45 -0.47
N PHE A 65 6.12 4.60 0.27
CA PHE A 65 6.40 4.33 1.67
C PHE A 65 7.84 3.83 1.85
N LYS A 66 8.23 2.81 1.09
CA LYS A 66 9.58 2.25 1.14
C LYS A 66 10.65 3.29 0.83
N LYS A 67 10.41 4.16 -0.16
CA LYS A 67 11.36 5.21 -0.50
C LYS A 67 11.53 6.22 0.64
N LEU A 68 10.45 6.57 1.32
CA LEU A 68 10.47 7.47 2.47
C LEU A 68 11.11 6.81 3.71
N ASP A 69 10.80 5.54 3.95
CA ASP A 69 11.40 4.74 5.02
C ASP A 69 12.91 4.57 4.82
N ASP A 70 13.36 4.28 3.60
CA ASP A 70 14.78 4.22 3.23
C ASP A 70 15.52 5.56 3.47
N LEU A 71 14.80 6.68 3.38
CA LEU A 71 15.31 8.02 3.71
C LEU A 71 15.31 8.33 5.22
N GLY A 72 14.74 7.43 6.03
CA GLY A 72 14.60 7.55 7.47
C GLY A 72 13.39 8.37 7.92
N ALA A 73 12.40 8.60 7.06
CA ALA A 73 11.19 9.32 7.42
C ALA A 73 10.43 8.58 8.54
N ASN A 74 9.70 9.33 9.36
CA ASN A 74 8.81 8.72 10.34
C ASN A 74 7.64 8.04 9.61
N PRO A 75 7.28 6.77 9.92
CA PRO A 75 6.15 6.09 9.32
C PRO A 75 4.85 6.91 9.35
N LEU A 76 4.60 7.65 10.42
CA LEU A 76 3.42 8.52 10.52
C LEU A 76 3.42 9.65 9.49
N GLN A 77 4.57 10.26 9.21
CA GLN A 77 4.69 11.30 8.19
C GLN A 77 4.53 10.73 6.78
N ALA A 78 5.04 9.51 6.55
CA ALA A 78 4.83 8.81 5.29
C ALA A 78 3.34 8.48 5.07
N MET A 79 2.65 8.01 6.10
CA MET A 79 1.20 7.74 6.05
C MET A 79 0.38 9.01 5.79
N GLN A 80 0.68 10.12 6.46
CA GLN A 80 0.00 11.41 6.22
C GLN A 80 0.12 11.90 4.77
N ILE A 81 1.22 11.53 4.10
CA ILE A 81 1.42 11.89 2.70
C ILE A 81 0.61 10.96 1.81
N ILE A 82 0.63 9.67 2.09
CA ILE A 82 -0.17 8.68 1.39
C ILE A 82 -1.67 9.04 1.48
N GLU A 83 -2.17 9.43 2.65
CA GLU A 83 -3.54 9.91 2.85
C GLU A 83 -3.85 11.14 1.96
N LYS A 84 -2.95 12.14 1.90
CA LYS A 84 -3.12 13.30 1.00
C LYS A 84 -3.18 12.90 -0.48
N PHE A 85 -2.47 11.85 -0.86
CA PHE A 85 -2.52 11.31 -2.22
C PHE A 85 -3.84 10.59 -2.51
N GLU A 86 -4.41 9.88 -1.52
CA GLU A 86 -5.73 9.26 -1.61
C GLU A 86 -6.84 10.32 -1.74
N GLU A 87 -6.82 11.34 -0.87
CA GLU A 87 -7.79 12.44 -0.90
C GLU A 87 -7.79 13.15 -2.26
N LYS A 88 -6.62 13.35 -2.88
CA LYS A 88 -6.53 13.92 -4.23
C LYS A 88 -7.16 13.02 -5.29
N ARG A 89 -6.92 11.71 -5.22
CA ARG A 89 -7.50 10.73 -6.15
C ARG A 89 -9.02 10.75 -6.08
N GLU A 90 -9.59 10.78 -4.88
CA GLU A 90 -11.03 10.84 -4.65
C GLU A 90 -11.66 12.17 -5.10
N SER A 91 -10.93 13.27 -4.92
CA SER A 91 -11.40 14.61 -5.29
C SER A 91 -11.47 14.84 -6.81
N GLY A 92 -10.83 13.99 -7.62
CA GLY A 92 -10.85 14.07 -9.09
C GLY A 92 -10.31 15.38 -9.68
N ASN A 93 -9.66 16.21 -8.85
CA ASN A 93 -9.18 17.53 -9.24
C ASN A 93 -7.74 17.42 -9.74
N ASP A 94 -7.58 17.19 -11.04
CA ASP A 94 -6.28 17.00 -11.71
C ASP A 94 -5.37 18.25 -11.68
N GLY A 95 -5.91 19.41 -11.28
CA GLY A 95 -5.23 20.71 -11.38
C GLY A 95 -4.53 21.22 -10.12
N GLU A 96 -4.60 20.54 -8.98
CA GLU A 96 -4.00 21.03 -7.72
C GLU A 96 -2.73 20.23 -7.37
N SER A 97 -1.56 20.84 -7.52
CA SER A 97 -0.26 20.26 -7.18
C SER A 97 -0.20 19.91 -5.69
N VAL A 98 -0.03 18.63 -5.32
CA VAL A 98 0.19 18.25 -3.93
C VAL A 98 1.67 18.43 -3.62
N THR A 99 1.97 19.53 -2.94
CA THR A 99 3.30 19.72 -2.35
C THR A 99 3.33 19.05 -0.99
N PHE A 100 4.36 18.23 -0.73
CA PHE A 100 4.58 17.62 0.57
C PHE A 100 5.93 18.05 1.14
N GLU A 101 5.97 18.18 2.47
CA GLU A 101 7.19 18.43 3.24
C GLU A 101 7.33 17.36 4.34
N ILE A 102 8.49 16.72 4.42
CA ILE A 102 8.80 15.67 5.40
C ILE A 102 10.05 16.07 6.17
N GLU A 103 10.02 15.87 7.49
CA GLU A 103 11.21 16.01 8.31
C GLU A 103 12.00 14.70 8.31
N LEU A 104 13.26 14.75 7.88
CA LEU A 104 14.15 13.61 7.85
C LEU A 104 15.23 13.71 8.93
N PRO A 105 15.66 12.57 9.50
CA PRO A 105 16.84 12.55 10.34
C PRO A 105 18.09 12.88 9.53
N TYR A 106 19.07 13.48 10.18
CA TYR A 106 20.39 13.67 9.58
C TYR A 106 21.13 12.35 9.45
N THR A 107 21.70 12.11 8.27
CA THR A 107 22.68 11.04 8.08
C THR A 107 23.96 11.33 8.89
N ARG A 108 24.73 10.29 9.21
CA ARG A 108 25.97 10.42 9.99
C ARG A 108 26.95 11.44 9.40
N ARG A 109 27.03 11.52 8.06
CA ARG A 109 27.87 12.51 7.37
C ARG A 109 27.32 13.92 7.52
N GLU A 110 26.01 14.09 7.34
CA GLU A 110 25.36 15.39 7.52
C GLU A 110 25.54 15.91 8.96
N GLN A 111 25.50 15.06 9.98
CA GLN A 111 25.70 15.48 11.37
C GLN A 111 27.05 16.17 11.65
N LEU A 112 28.06 15.92 10.81
CA LEU A 112 29.42 16.45 10.96
C LEU A 112 29.71 17.65 10.04
N LEU A 113 28.87 17.90 9.04
CA LEU A 113 29.10 18.93 8.04
C LEU A 113 28.29 20.21 8.35
N PRO A 114 28.88 21.41 8.13
CA PRO A 114 28.14 22.66 8.24
C PRO A 114 27.09 22.74 7.13
N LYS A 115 25.89 23.16 7.50
CA LYS A 115 24.73 23.30 6.61
C LYS A 115 24.34 24.76 6.55
N ARG A 116 23.80 25.20 5.42
CA ARG A 116 23.28 26.55 5.25
C ARG A 116 21.76 26.52 5.39
N CYS A 117 21.21 27.40 6.23
CA CYS A 117 19.77 27.55 6.39
C CYS A 117 19.15 28.06 5.08
N ALA A 118 18.05 27.45 4.63
CA ALA A 118 17.31 27.90 3.46
C ALA A 118 16.62 29.25 3.69
N ASP A 119 16.14 29.52 4.90
CA ASP A 119 15.34 30.73 5.18
C ASP A 119 16.22 31.96 5.48
N CYS A 120 17.19 31.83 6.39
CA CYS A 120 18.02 32.95 6.85
C CYS A 120 19.46 32.92 6.33
N GLY A 121 19.87 31.86 5.63
CA GLY A 121 21.22 31.72 5.08
C GLY A 121 22.33 31.44 6.11
N HIS A 122 22.00 31.36 7.41
CA HIS A 122 22.97 31.12 8.50
C HIS A 122 23.59 29.71 8.42
N LEU A 123 24.89 29.60 8.71
CA LEU A 123 25.61 28.33 8.77
C LEU A 123 25.48 27.67 10.15
N PHE A 124 25.06 26.41 10.20
CA PHE A 124 24.92 25.67 11.46
C PHE A 124 25.45 24.24 11.31
N LEU A 125 25.96 23.70 12.41
CA LEU A 125 26.53 22.34 12.45
C LEU A 125 25.53 21.34 13.07
N ARG A 126 25.01 21.68 14.24
CA ARG A 126 24.12 20.83 15.06
C ARG A 126 22.74 21.45 15.22
N GLY A 127 21.77 20.59 15.52
CA GLY A 127 20.35 20.97 15.62
C GLY A 127 19.73 21.31 14.26
N GLY A 128 18.56 21.93 14.28
CA GLY A 128 17.79 22.27 13.09
C GLY A 128 17.09 21.07 12.48
N LYS A 129 16.42 21.29 11.34
CA LYS A 129 15.62 20.28 10.64
C LYS A 129 16.12 20.08 9.21
N LYS A 130 16.14 18.84 8.75
CA LYS A 130 16.29 18.50 7.34
C LYS A 130 14.90 18.25 6.78
N ILE A 131 14.56 19.00 5.73
CA ILE A 131 13.24 18.96 5.11
C ILE A 131 13.39 18.39 3.71
N PHE A 132 12.59 17.39 3.41
CA PHE A 132 12.46 16.78 2.11
C PHE A 132 11.14 17.25 1.51
N THR A 133 11.20 17.91 0.36
CA THR A 133 10.02 18.43 -0.32
C THR A 133 9.89 17.86 -1.71
N GLY A 134 8.67 17.55 -2.12
CA GLY A 134 8.35 17.05 -3.45
C GLY A 134 7.06 17.66 -3.97
N ASP A 135 6.93 17.64 -5.29
CA ASP A 135 5.76 18.11 -6.01
C ASP A 135 5.30 16.99 -6.95
N THR A 136 4.00 16.74 -6.99
CA THR A 136 3.38 15.77 -7.89
C THR A 136 3.48 16.12 -9.37
N GLU A 137 3.62 17.40 -9.72
CA GLU A 137 3.71 17.82 -11.14
C GLU A 137 5.11 17.62 -11.74
N LYS A 138 6.14 17.55 -10.90
CA LYS A 138 7.54 17.57 -11.34
C LYS A 138 8.28 16.34 -10.83
N PRO A 139 8.92 15.55 -11.72
CA PRO A 139 9.75 14.46 -11.28
C PRO A 139 10.95 14.99 -10.49
N GLY A 140 11.05 14.59 -9.23
CA GLY A 140 12.18 14.93 -8.38
C GLY A 140 11.76 15.37 -6.99
N TYR A 141 12.76 15.71 -6.19
CA TYR A 141 12.58 16.24 -4.84
C TYR A 141 13.72 17.20 -4.53
N SER A 142 13.47 18.11 -3.61
CA SER A 142 14.47 19.03 -3.08
C SER A 142 14.68 18.78 -1.59
N VAL A 143 15.92 18.91 -1.15
CA VAL A 143 16.29 18.77 0.25
C VAL A 143 16.81 20.11 0.75
N PHE A 144 16.21 20.60 1.83
CA PHE A 144 16.56 21.85 2.47
C PHE A 144 16.93 21.62 3.93
N PHE A 145 17.69 22.57 4.48
CA PHE A 145 18.10 22.57 5.88
C PHE A 145 17.60 23.85 6.54
N ARG A 146 16.93 23.75 7.68
CA ARG A 146 16.52 24.90 8.50
C ARG A 146 17.34 24.91 9.79
N CYS A 147 17.92 26.05 10.14
CA CYS A 147 18.69 26.18 11.37
C CYS A 147 17.78 26.09 12.61
N PRO A 148 18.33 25.82 13.81
CA PRO A 148 17.56 25.70 15.04
C PRO A 148 16.64 26.90 15.36
N VAL A 149 16.97 28.09 14.86
CA VAL A 149 16.20 29.32 15.09
C VAL A 149 15.01 29.40 14.14
N CYS A 150 15.20 29.03 12.87
CA CYS A 150 14.13 29.04 11.87
C CYS A 150 13.24 27.80 11.92
N SER A 151 13.66 26.76 12.65
CA SER A 151 12.93 25.50 12.79
C SER A 151 12.09 25.37 14.06
N GLN A 152 12.12 26.39 14.92
CA GLN A 152 11.29 26.50 16.12
C GLN A 152 9.82 26.74 15.77
#